data_AF-A0AAV1ZR73-F1
#
_entry.id   AF-A0AAV1ZR73-F1
#
_cell.length_a   1.000
_cell.length_b   1.000
_cell.length_c   1.000
_cell.angle_alpha   90.00
_cell.angle_beta   90.00
_cell.angle_gamma   90.00
#
_symmetry.space_group_name_H-M   'P 1'
#
loop_
_entity.id
_entity.type
_entity.pdbx_description
1 polymer ?
#
loop_
_entity_poly.entity_id
_entity_poly.type
_entity_poly.pdbx_seq_one_letter_code
_entity_poly.pdbx_strand_id
1 'polypeptide(L)'
;MTNFSEVKNMGSPRLLKTHLPYSCLPEDILQKQCKMIYITRNPRDVAVSYYHFACMLKETQYKGNFEQFFQRFYFDRTTYSPFLLHNLEFWNHRNDKNVLFLFYEDLKRDITSNLKKIAAFLDHKLSPEDLISIKEHTDFKSMAKTESTALSEDSSIGNKGSFYRKGQVGDWKNYFTQDMIQMLDDKVNEVLKDSGLQYTYEL
;
A
#
# COMPACT_ATOMS: atom_id res chain seq x y z
N MET A 1 7.62 5.99 -9.71
CA MET A 1 6.23 6.40 -10.07
C MET A 1 5.99 6.06 -11.53
N THR A 2 4.76 5.82 -11.96
CA THR A 2 4.47 5.55 -13.38
C THR A 2 4.87 6.74 -14.26
N ASN A 3 5.77 6.52 -15.22
CA ASN A 3 6.28 7.55 -16.12
C ASN A 3 5.29 7.79 -17.27
N PHE A 4 4.83 9.03 -17.44
CA PHE A 4 3.85 9.37 -18.48
C PHE A 4 4.32 9.04 -19.90
N SER A 5 5.62 9.19 -20.17
CA SER A 5 6.19 8.86 -21.48
C SER A 5 6.16 7.36 -21.75
N GLU A 6 6.38 6.52 -20.74
CA GLU A 6 6.25 5.06 -20.85
C GLU A 6 4.79 4.68 -21.07
N VAL A 7 3.85 5.24 -20.29
CA VAL A 7 2.41 4.94 -20.41
C VAL A 7 1.85 5.25 -21.79
N LYS A 8 2.32 6.32 -22.44
CA LYS A 8 1.90 6.68 -23.81
C LYS A 8 2.27 5.60 -24.83
N ASN A 9 3.36 4.88 -24.59
CA ASN A 9 3.88 3.86 -25.51
C ASN A 9 3.47 2.43 -25.13
N MET A 10 2.79 2.22 -23.99
CA MET A 10 2.33 0.89 -23.57
C MET A 10 1.11 0.42 -24.37
N GLY A 11 1.15 -0.82 -24.85
CA GLY A 11 -0.01 -1.51 -25.42
C GLY A 11 -1.10 -1.79 -24.37
N SER A 12 -2.33 -2.00 -24.83
CA SER A 12 -3.45 -2.38 -23.95
C SER A 12 -3.49 -3.91 -23.73
N PRO A 13 -3.94 -4.40 -22.55
CA PRO A 13 -4.32 -3.63 -21.35
C PRO A 13 -3.10 -3.06 -20.60
N ARG A 14 -3.23 -1.84 -20.09
CA ARG A 14 -2.15 -1.14 -19.35
C ARG A 14 -2.34 -1.28 -17.84
N LEU A 15 -1.28 -1.64 -17.13
CA LEU A 15 -1.23 -1.63 -15.67
C LEU A 15 -0.56 -0.33 -15.19
N LEU A 16 -1.28 0.46 -14.41
CA LEU A 16 -0.81 1.76 -13.91
C LEU A 16 -0.75 1.73 -12.38
N LYS A 17 0.32 2.27 -11.79
CA LYS A 17 0.50 2.38 -10.34
C LYS A 17 0.44 3.83 -9.91
N THR A 18 -0.37 4.12 -8.88
CA THR A 18 -0.42 5.45 -8.27
C THR A 18 -0.62 5.36 -6.76
N HIS A 19 -0.24 6.42 -6.06
CA HIS A 19 -0.55 6.67 -4.64
C HIS A 19 -1.41 7.93 -4.47
N LEU A 20 -2.01 8.43 -5.55
CA LEU A 20 -2.93 9.57 -5.49
C LEU A 20 -4.22 9.18 -4.76
N PRO A 21 -4.79 10.09 -3.95
CA PRO A 21 -6.13 9.91 -3.41
C PRO A 21 -7.16 9.88 -4.55
N TYR A 22 -8.35 9.34 -4.29
CA TYR A 22 -9.38 9.14 -5.32
C TYR A 22 -9.74 10.46 -6.01
N SER A 23 -9.90 11.52 -5.20
CA SER A 23 -10.18 12.88 -5.65
C SER A 23 -9.11 13.51 -6.55
N CYS A 24 -7.89 12.97 -6.57
CA CYS A 24 -6.79 13.43 -7.42
C CYS A 24 -6.50 12.49 -8.61
N LEU A 25 -7.31 11.45 -8.83
CA LEU A 25 -7.15 10.59 -9.99
C LEU A 25 -7.41 11.38 -11.30
N PRO A 26 -6.68 11.08 -12.39
CA PRO A 26 -6.95 11.70 -13.68
C PRO A 26 -8.40 11.47 -14.11
N GLU A 27 -9.06 12.52 -14.59
CA GLU A 27 -10.48 12.49 -14.95
C GLU A 27 -10.80 11.36 -15.95
N ASP A 28 -9.91 11.11 -16.91
CA ASP A 28 -9.99 10.00 -17.86
C ASP A 28 -10.18 8.63 -17.20
N ILE A 29 -9.53 8.38 -16.07
CA ILE A 29 -9.63 7.11 -15.32
C ILE A 29 -11.04 6.94 -14.75
N LEU A 30 -11.62 8.04 -14.25
CA LEU A 30 -12.96 8.08 -13.67
C LEU A 30 -14.03 8.00 -14.75
N GLN A 31 -13.93 8.81 -15.81
CA GLN A 31 -14.89 8.84 -16.92
C GLN A 31 -14.93 7.52 -17.69
N LYS A 32 -13.76 6.91 -17.95
CA LYS A 32 -13.67 5.62 -18.66
C LYS A 32 -13.98 4.42 -17.77
N GLN A 33 -14.29 4.65 -16.49
CA GLN A 33 -14.61 3.61 -15.51
C GLN A 33 -13.53 2.51 -15.49
N CYS A 34 -12.26 2.91 -15.52
CA CYS A 34 -11.16 1.96 -15.48
C CYS A 34 -11.23 1.14 -14.19
N LYS A 35 -10.91 -0.16 -14.28
CA LYS A 35 -10.83 -1.04 -13.12
C LYS A 35 -9.68 -0.61 -12.21
N MET A 36 -9.97 -0.42 -10.93
CA MET A 36 -9.02 0.00 -9.91
C MET A 36 -8.98 -1.05 -8.79
N ILE A 37 -7.77 -1.49 -8.44
CA ILE A 37 -7.53 -2.30 -7.25
C ILE A 37 -6.86 -1.40 -6.23
N TYR A 38 -7.54 -1.15 -5.12
CA TYR A 38 -7.03 -0.35 -4.02
C TYR A 38 -6.66 -1.27 -2.86
N ILE A 39 -5.43 -1.16 -2.36
CA ILE A 39 -4.94 -1.95 -1.24
C ILE A 39 -4.62 -1.00 -0.10
N THR A 40 -5.33 -1.15 1.02
CA THR A 40 -5.02 -0.47 2.27
C THR A 40 -4.29 -1.41 3.23
N ARG A 41 -3.72 -0.84 4.29
CA ARG A 41 -2.98 -1.55 5.33
C ARG A 41 -3.18 -0.81 6.66
N ASN A 42 -3.10 -1.52 7.77
CA ASN A 42 -3.24 -0.91 9.09
C ASN A 42 -2.26 0.28 9.28
N PRO A 43 -2.74 1.40 9.86
CA PRO A 43 -1.97 2.65 9.93
C PRO A 43 -0.67 2.53 10.72
N ARG A 44 -0.62 1.62 11.72
CA ARG A 44 0.57 1.43 12.56
C ARG A 44 1.73 0.82 11.77
N ASP A 45 1.49 -0.28 11.05
CA ASP A 45 2.51 -0.86 10.17
C ASP A 45 2.87 0.05 9.00
N VAL A 46 1.91 0.83 8.49
CA VAL A 46 2.19 1.84 7.45
C VAL A 46 3.15 2.89 7.98
N ALA A 47 2.94 3.43 9.19
CA ALA A 47 3.84 4.41 9.78
C ALA A 47 5.28 3.87 9.91
N VAL A 48 5.45 2.62 10.38
CA VAL A 48 6.77 1.98 10.46
C VAL A 48 7.38 1.78 9.08
N SER A 49 6.61 1.23 8.12
CA SER A 49 7.10 0.99 6.76
C SER A 49 7.53 2.29 6.09
N TYR A 50 6.76 3.37 6.28
CA TYR A 50 7.02 4.66 5.69
C TYR A 50 8.23 5.35 6.35
N TYR A 51 8.41 5.22 7.66
CA TYR A 51 9.64 5.67 8.33
C TYR A 51 10.89 5.07 7.69
N HIS A 52 10.92 3.74 7.50
CA HIS A 52 12.06 3.07 6.87
C HIS A 52 12.22 3.46 5.41
N PHE A 53 11.12 3.62 4.67
CA PHE A 53 11.15 4.08 3.29
C PHE A 53 11.73 5.50 3.18
N ALA A 54 11.35 6.41 4.08
CA ALA A 54 11.92 7.75 4.13
C ALA A 54 13.43 7.69 4.45
N CYS A 55 13.85 6.94 5.47
CA CYS A 55 15.28 6.76 5.78
C CYS A 55 16.10 6.19 4.61
N MET A 56 15.48 5.41 3.73
CA MET A 56 16.10 4.76 2.58
C MET A 56 16.25 5.72 1.39
N LEU A 57 15.24 6.55 1.10
CA LEU A 57 15.24 7.45 -0.06
C LEU A 57 16.21 8.64 0.12
N LYS A 58 17.05 8.88 -0.90
CA LYS A 58 18.00 10.02 -0.89
C LYS A 58 17.29 11.37 -0.91
N GLU A 59 16.16 11.46 -1.61
CA GLU A 59 15.40 12.70 -1.81
C GLU A 59 14.76 13.21 -0.53
N THR A 60 14.36 12.31 0.36
CA THR A 60 13.72 12.72 1.62
C THR A 60 14.72 13.27 2.63
N GLN A 61 15.99 12.86 2.52
CA GLN A 61 17.08 13.19 3.45
C GLN A 61 16.72 13.00 4.93
N TYR A 62 15.77 12.11 5.23
CA TYR A 62 15.26 11.96 6.58
C TYR A 62 16.32 11.31 7.49
N LYS A 63 16.63 11.96 8.61
CA LYS A 63 17.66 11.53 9.59
C LYS A 63 17.14 11.42 11.02
N GLY A 64 15.83 11.67 11.23
CA GLY A 64 15.22 11.61 12.55
C GLY A 64 14.96 10.17 13.00
N ASN A 65 14.52 10.01 14.26
CA ASN A 65 14.09 8.71 14.79
C ASN A 65 12.63 8.41 14.39
N PHE A 66 12.13 7.24 14.81
CA PHE A 66 10.76 6.82 14.53
C PHE A 66 9.71 7.73 15.19
N GLU A 67 9.91 8.15 16.44
CA GLU A 67 8.97 9.02 17.16
C GLU A 67 8.77 10.37 16.43
N GLN A 68 9.86 10.99 15.97
CA GLN A 68 9.81 12.21 15.16
C GLN A 68 9.10 11.98 13.82
N PHE A 69 9.25 10.80 13.23
CA PHE A 69 8.56 10.46 11.98
C PHE A 69 7.08 10.25 12.23
N PHE A 70 6.73 9.54 13.31
CA PHE A 70 5.37 9.32 13.73
C PHE A 70 4.64 10.64 13.96
N GLN A 71 5.26 11.64 14.59
CA GLN A 71 4.65 12.97 14.68
C GLN A 71 4.32 13.55 13.30
N ARG A 72 5.21 13.41 12.31
CA ARG A 72 4.91 13.86 10.93
C ARG A 72 3.73 13.08 10.34
N PHE A 73 3.70 11.76 10.48
CA PHE A 73 2.59 10.93 10.01
C PHE A 73 1.27 11.29 10.70
N TYR A 74 1.29 11.43 12.02
CA TYR A 74 0.14 11.76 12.86
C TYR A 74 -0.43 13.15 12.54
N PHE A 75 0.41 14.15 12.26
CA PHE A 75 -0.04 15.49 11.87
C PHE A 75 -0.24 15.67 10.36
N ASP A 76 -0.32 14.57 9.60
CA ASP A 76 -0.54 14.57 8.15
C ASP A 76 0.51 15.38 7.36
N ARG A 77 1.78 15.31 7.77
CA ARG A 77 2.93 16.00 7.18
C ARG A 77 3.87 15.05 6.41
N THR A 78 3.30 14.01 5.81
CA THR A 78 3.99 13.07 4.92
C THR A 78 3.46 13.20 3.49
N THR A 79 4.16 12.66 2.49
CA THR A 79 3.64 12.65 1.11
C THR A 79 2.32 11.86 1.04
N TYR A 80 1.38 12.33 0.22
CA TYR A 80 0.03 11.74 0.05
C TYR A 80 -0.84 11.71 1.31
N SER A 81 -0.51 12.51 2.32
CA SER A 81 -1.38 12.73 3.48
C SER A 81 -2.61 13.58 3.10
N PRO A 82 -3.70 13.54 3.90
CA PRO A 82 -3.91 12.74 5.12
C PRO A 82 -4.17 11.25 4.84
N PHE A 83 -3.44 10.35 5.50
CA PHE A 83 -3.49 8.90 5.21
C PHE A 83 -4.89 8.30 5.46
N LEU A 84 -5.53 8.65 6.57
CA LEU A 84 -6.84 8.08 6.92
C LEU A 84 -7.95 8.58 5.98
N LEU A 85 -7.92 9.85 5.58
CA LEU A 85 -8.85 10.39 4.59
C LEU A 85 -8.60 9.78 3.21
N HIS A 86 -7.34 9.59 2.82
CA HIS A 86 -7.01 8.88 1.60
C HIS A 86 -7.65 7.47 1.56
N ASN A 87 -7.58 6.72 2.66
CA ASN A 87 -8.21 5.40 2.72
C ASN A 87 -9.74 5.50 2.68
N LEU A 88 -10.30 6.49 3.39
CA LEU A 88 -11.74 6.70 3.48
C LEU A 88 -12.35 7.09 2.12
N GLU A 89 -11.65 7.88 1.30
CA GLU A 89 -12.07 8.21 -0.06
C GLU A 89 -12.30 6.93 -0.89
N PHE A 90 -11.29 6.06 -0.99
CA PHE A 90 -11.46 4.78 -1.71
C PHE A 90 -12.46 3.85 -1.03
N TRP A 91 -12.58 3.89 0.29
CA TRP A 91 -13.56 3.11 1.02
C TRP A 91 -14.99 3.50 0.68
N ASN A 92 -15.27 4.79 0.46
CA ASN A 92 -16.59 5.27 0.04
C ASN A 92 -16.96 4.76 -1.36
N HIS A 93 -15.97 4.47 -2.21
CA HIS A 93 -16.12 3.91 -3.55
C HIS A 93 -16.03 2.38 -3.60
N ARG A 94 -15.90 1.69 -2.46
CA ARG A 94 -15.67 0.22 -2.42
C ARG A 94 -16.76 -0.63 -3.07
N ASN A 95 -17.96 -0.08 -3.23
CA ASN A 95 -19.10 -0.77 -3.83
C ASN A 95 -19.27 -0.44 -5.32
N ASP A 96 -18.43 0.44 -5.88
CA ASP A 96 -18.44 0.76 -7.30
C ASP A 96 -17.94 -0.47 -8.09
N LYS A 97 -18.58 -0.75 -9.23
CA LYS A 97 -18.31 -1.96 -10.03
C LYS A 97 -16.86 -2.03 -10.55
N ASN A 98 -16.20 -0.89 -10.68
CA ASN A 98 -14.82 -0.77 -11.16
C ASN A 98 -13.81 -0.54 -10.02
N VAL A 99 -14.18 -0.75 -8.75
CA VAL A 99 -13.26 -0.65 -7.60
C VAL A 99 -13.25 -1.96 -6.84
N LEU A 100 -12.06 -2.54 -6.66
CA LEU A 100 -11.81 -3.64 -5.73
C LEU A 100 -10.99 -3.13 -4.56
N PHE A 101 -11.60 -3.06 -3.38
CA PHE A 101 -10.94 -2.66 -2.14
C PHE A 101 -10.42 -3.90 -1.39
N LEU A 102 -9.12 -3.91 -1.05
CA LEU A 102 -8.45 -5.02 -0.39
C LEU A 102 -7.66 -4.54 0.83
N PHE A 103 -7.46 -5.45 1.78
CA PHE A 103 -6.59 -5.25 2.93
C PHE A 103 -5.31 -6.08 2.77
N TYR A 104 -4.16 -5.46 3.05
CA TYR A 104 -2.88 -6.16 3.09
C TYR A 104 -2.91 -7.34 4.06
N GLU A 105 -3.59 -7.18 5.19
CA GLU A 105 -3.73 -8.21 6.21
C GLU A 105 -4.52 -9.42 5.70
N ASP A 106 -5.55 -9.20 4.88
CA ASP A 106 -6.30 -10.30 4.27
C ASP A 106 -5.47 -11.02 3.20
N LEU A 107 -4.68 -10.28 2.41
CA LEU A 107 -3.72 -10.88 1.48
C LEU A 107 -2.71 -11.78 2.20
N LYS A 108 -2.29 -11.38 3.40
CA LYS A 108 -1.39 -12.17 4.24
C LYS A 108 -2.06 -13.37 4.91
N ARG A 109 -3.32 -13.23 5.33
CA ARG A 109 -4.09 -14.28 5.99
C ARG A 109 -4.48 -15.40 5.02
N ASP A 110 -4.99 -15.03 3.85
CA ASP A 110 -5.40 -15.98 2.82
C ASP A 110 -5.19 -15.39 1.42
N ILE A 111 -3.99 -15.60 0.89
CA ILE A 111 -3.64 -15.18 -0.46
C ILE A 111 -4.47 -15.90 -1.52
N THR A 112 -4.91 -17.14 -1.29
CA THR A 112 -5.65 -17.93 -2.30
C THR A 112 -7.00 -17.30 -2.60
N SER A 113 -7.77 -17.01 -1.56
CA SER A 113 -9.10 -16.43 -1.71
C SER A 113 -9.01 -15.02 -2.30
N ASN A 114 -8.00 -14.22 -1.90
CA ASN A 114 -7.83 -12.88 -2.45
C ASN A 114 -7.34 -12.88 -3.91
N LEU A 115 -6.49 -13.82 -4.33
CA LEU A 115 -6.13 -13.99 -5.74
C LEU A 115 -7.36 -14.34 -6.59
N LYS A 116 -8.24 -15.21 -6.10
CA LYS A 116 -9.51 -15.52 -6.77
C LYS A 116 -10.41 -14.28 -6.88
N LYS A 117 -10.50 -13.44 -5.84
CA LYS A 117 -11.24 -12.17 -5.88
C LYS A 117 -10.67 -11.22 -6.94
N ILE A 118 -9.35 -11.05 -6.98
CA ILE A 118 -8.66 -10.21 -7.96
C ILE A 118 -8.93 -10.71 -9.39
N ALA A 119 -8.78 -12.01 -9.63
CA ALA A 119 -9.02 -12.58 -10.96
C ALA A 119 -10.47 -12.42 -11.41
N ALA A 120 -11.44 -12.69 -10.52
CA ALA A 120 -12.84 -12.47 -10.82
C ALA A 120 -13.13 -11.00 -11.15
N PHE A 121 -12.57 -10.07 -10.39
CA PHE A 121 -12.69 -8.63 -10.66
C PHE A 121 -12.09 -8.22 -12.00
N LEU A 122 -10.99 -8.87 -12.42
CA LEU A 122 -10.33 -8.64 -13.70
C LEU A 122 -10.98 -9.41 -14.87
N ASP A 123 -12.09 -10.11 -14.65
CA ASP A 123 -12.73 -11.02 -15.63
C ASP A 123 -11.77 -12.10 -16.16
N HIS A 124 -10.88 -12.59 -15.30
CA HIS A 124 -9.89 -13.60 -15.63
C HIS A 124 -10.15 -14.91 -14.89
N LYS A 125 -9.94 -16.04 -15.57
CA LYS A 125 -10.04 -17.37 -14.97
C LYS A 125 -8.66 -17.81 -14.52
N LEU A 126 -8.50 -18.15 -13.24
CA LEU A 126 -7.26 -18.75 -12.74
C LEU A 126 -7.38 -20.27 -12.75
N SER A 127 -6.44 -20.93 -13.42
CA SER A 127 -6.21 -22.35 -13.25
C SER A 127 -5.54 -22.64 -11.89
N PRO A 128 -5.60 -23.89 -11.39
CA PRO A 128 -4.81 -24.30 -10.24
C PRO A 128 -3.31 -24.04 -10.41
N GLU A 129 -2.79 -24.22 -11.61
CA GLU A 129 -1.38 -24.00 -11.97
C GLU A 129 -1.02 -22.51 -11.91
N ASP A 130 -1.89 -21.62 -12.41
CA ASP A 130 -1.70 -20.17 -12.29
C ASP A 130 -1.64 -19.75 -10.82
N LEU A 131 -2.53 -20.31 -9.97
CA LEU A 131 -2.54 -19.99 -8.53
C LEU A 131 -1.25 -20.40 -7.84
N ILE A 132 -0.68 -21.56 -8.18
CA ILE A 132 0.60 -22.02 -7.64
C ILE A 132 1.71 -21.07 -8.10
N SER A 133 1.79 -20.84 -9.41
CA SER A 133 2.82 -19.98 -10.01
C SER A 133 2.79 -18.56 -9.46
N ILE A 134 1.61 -17.93 -9.38
CA ILE A 134 1.46 -16.57 -8.84
C ILE A 134 1.92 -16.53 -7.38
N LYS A 135 1.52 -17.49 -6.54
CA LYS A 135 1.94 -17.52 -5.12
C LYS A 135 3.45 -17.66 -4.97
N GLU A 136 4.08 -18.50 -5.77
CA GLU A 136 5.53 -18.70 -5.73
C GLU A 136 6.29 -17.42 -6.14
N HIS A 137 5.86 -16.75 -7.20
CA HIS A 137 6.51 -15.54 -7.72
C HIS A 137 6.20 -14.29 -6.88
N THR A 138 5.04 -14.26 -6.22
CA THR A 138 4.62 -13.13 -5.36
C THR A 138 4.90 -13.37 -3.87
N ASP A 139 5.54 -14.48 -3.51
CA ASP A 139 6.01 -14.68 -2.14
C ASP A 139 7.05 -13.62 -1.77
N PHE A 140 7.04 -13.21 -0.50
CA PHE A 140 7.91 -12.15 -0.02
C PHE A 140 9.39 -12.48 -0.25
N LYS A 141 9.84 -13.72 -0.07
CA LYS A 141 11.25 -14.10 -0.27
C LYS A 141 11.60 -14.05 -1.75
N SER A 142 10.72 -14.54 -2.62
CA SER A 142 10.89 -14.51 -4.07
C SER A 142 10.99 -13.07 -4.58
N MET A 143 10.03 -12.22 -4.22
CA MET A 143 10.02 -10.81 -4.61
C MET A 143 11.22 -10.05 -4.04
N ALA A 144 11.56 -10.26 -2.76
CA ALA A 144 12.69 -9.60 -2.12
C ALA A 144 14.01 -9.88 -2.86
N LYS A 145 14.21 -11.11 -3.34
CA LYS A 145 15.39 -11.51 -4.10
C LYS A 145 15.43 -10.87 -5.50
N THR A 146 14.32 -10.89 -6.22
CA THR A 146 14.25 -10.34 -7.59
C THR A 146 14.42 -8.82 -7.58
N GLU A 147 13.72 -8.15 -6.67
CA GLU A 147 13.67 -6.69 -6.64
C GLU A 147 14.84 -6.06 -5.90
N SER A 148 15.50 -6.76 -4.94
CA SER A 148 16.78 -6.28 -4.42
C SER A 148 17.81 -6.10 -5.53
N THR A 149 17.70 -6.92 -6.59
CA THR A 149 18.57 -6.82 -7.77
C THR A 149 18.20 -5.58 -8.60
N ALA A 150 16.92 -5.40 -8.94
CA ALA A 150 16.45 -4.24 -9.71
C ALA A 150 16.64 -2.89 -8.99
N LEU A 151 16.36 -2.84 -7.69
CA LEU A 151 16.47 -1.62 -6.88
C LEU A 151 17.92 -1.24 -6.56
N SER A 152 18.87 -2.17 -6.68
CA SER A 152 20.30 -1.87 -6.53
C SER A 152 20.84 -0.97 -7.66
N GLU A 153 20.13 -0.91 -8.79
CA GLU A 153 20.44 -0.05 -9.93
C GLU A 153 19.74 1.32 -9.85
N ASP A 154 18.83 1.52 -8.89
CA ASP A 154 18.10 2.78 -8.73
C ASP A 154 18.90 3.81 -7.93
N SER A 155 19.37 4.83 -8.63
CA SER A 155 20.16 5.93 -8.05
C SER A 155 19.44 6.74 -6.96
N SER A 156 18.10 6.68 -6.85
CA SER A 156 17.32 7.37 -5.81
C SER A 156 17.38 6.67 -4.44
N ILE A 157 17.73 5.39 -4.43
CA ILE A 157 17.80 4.57 -3.22
C ILE A 157 19.17 4.73 -2.56
N GLY A 158 19.18 5.11 -1.28
CA GLY A 158 20.38 5.17 -0.46
C GLY A 158 20.79 3.79 0.07
N ASN A 159 21.99 3.70 0.65
CA ASN A 159 22.52 2.44 1.18
C ASN A 159 21.90 2.02 2.54
N LYS A 160 20.80 2.65 2.97
CA LYS A 160 20.19 2.43 4.29
C LYS A 160 18.89 1.65 4.16
N GLY A 161 18.94 0.37 4.52
CA GLY A 161 17.77 -0.50 4.60
C GLY A 161 17.46 -1.23 3.29
N SER A 162 16.30 -1.89 3.26
CA SER A 162 15.80 -2.64 2.11
C SER A 162 14.34 -2.27 1.87
N PHE A 163 13.95 -2.06 0.61
CA PHE A 163 12.57 -1.85 0.22
C PHE A 163 11.69 -3.05 0.61
N TYR A 164 12.20 -4.27 0.39
CA TYR A 164 11.63 -5.50 0.94
C TYR A 164 12.17 -5.74 2.35
N ARG A 165 11.54 -5.09 3.34
CA ARG A 165 12.05 -5.03 4.72
C ARG A 165 11.67 -6.24 5.60
N LYS A 166 10.37 -6.46 5.81
CA LYS A 166 9.84 -7.52 6.69
C LYS A 166 8.66 -8.27 6.11
N GLY A 167 7.76 -7.57 5.41
CA GLY A 167 6.61 -8.19 4.75
C GLY A 167 5.72 -9.00 5.69
N GLN A 168 5.48 -8.50 6.91
CA GLN A 168 4.65 -9.14 7.93
C GLN A 168 3.64 -8.14 8.49
N VAL A 169 2.57 -8.65 9.12
CA VAL A 169 1.61 -7.84 9.89
C VAL A 169 2.06 -7.80 11.35
N GLY A 170 2.00 -6.63 11.98
CA GLY A 170 2.27 -6.49 13.42
C GLY A 170 3.70 -6.06 13.78
N ASP A 171 4.52 -5.65 12.80
CA ASP A 171 5.88 -5.18 13.09
C ASP A 171 5.88 -3.84 13.85
N TRP A 172 4.77 -3.10 13.82
CA TRP A 172 4.56 -1.90 14.62
C TRP A 172 4.84 -2.06 16.11
N LYS A 173 4.67 -3.26 16.67
CA LYS A 173 4.97 -3.57 18.09
C LYS A 173 6.42 -3.30 18.48
N ASN A 174 7.34 -3.35 17.51
CA ASN A 174 8.76 -3.12 17.74
C ASN A 174 9.14 -1.62 17.79
N TYR A 175 8.19 -0.72 17.56
CA TYR A 175 8.44 0.71 17.35
C TYR A 175 7.53 1.62 18.16
N PHE A 176 6.29 1.24 18.38
CA PHE A 176 5.30 2.07 19.04
C PHE A 176 5.37 1.98 20.57
N THR A 177 5.30 3.13 21.23
CA THR A 177 4.94 3.20 22.66
C THR A 177 3.42 3.14 22.84
N GLN A 178 2.95 2.90 24.08
CA GLN A 178 1.52 2.90 24.38
C GLN A 178 0.85 4.25 24.09
N ASP A 179 1.53 5.37 24.36
CA ASP A 179 1.01 6.71 24.07
C ASP A 179 0.82 6.92 22.56
N MET A 180 1.78 6.48 21.73
CA MET A 180 1.66 6.58 20.27
C MET A 180 0.51 5.72 19.73
N ILE A 181 0.28 4.55 20.35
CA ILE A 181 -0.85 3.67 20.01
C ILE A 181 -2.16 4.39 20.32
N GLN A 182 -2.32 4.90 21.54
CA GLN A 182 -3.53 5.58 21.96
C GLN A 182 -3.83 6.81 21.08
N MET A 183 -2.82 7.65 20.83
CA MET A 183 -2.98 8.81 19.96
C MET A 183 -3.49 8.44 18.57
N LEU A 184 -2.89 7.42 17.96
CA LEU A 184 -3.28 7.00 16.61
C LEU A 184 -4.66 6.33 16.61
N ASP A 185 -5.00 5.55 17.64
CA ASP A 185 -6.32 4.93 17.78
C ASP A 185 -7.42 5.96 17.94
N ASP A 186 -7.20 6.99 18.76
CA ASP A 186 -8.15 8.10 18.92
C ASP A 186 -8.39 8.80 17.59
N LYS A 187 -7.32 9.10 16.84
CA LYS A 187 -7.43 9.70 15.51
C LYS A 187 -8.14 8.78 14.51
N VAL A 188 -7.85 7.48 14.52
CA VAL A 188 -8.52 6.50 13.65
C VAL A 188 -10.00 6.42 13.96
N ASN A 189 -10.37 6.35 15.24
CA ASN A 189 -11.76 6.28 15.69
C ASN A 189 -12.53 7.56 15.37
N GLU A 190 -11.88 8.73 15.46
CA GLU A 190 -12.47 10.01 15.09
C GLU A 190 -12.70 10.10 13.57
N VAL A 191 -11.67 9.85 12.76
CA VAL A 191 -11.71 10.05 11.30
C VAL A 191 -12.55 8.99 10.59
N LEU A 192 -12.51 7.74 11.07
CA LEU A 192 -13.22 6.62 10.44
C LEU A 192 -14.55 6.32 11.13
N LYS A 193 -14.99 7.20 12.04
CA LYS A 193 -16.26 7.08 12.73
C LYS A 193 -17.40 6.83 11.74
N ASP A 194 -18.25 5.86 12.05
CA ASP A 194 -19.43 5.48 11.27
C ASP A 194 -19.17 5.01 9.82
N SER A 195 -17.90 4.93 9.38
CA SER A 195 -17.55 4.47 8.02
C SER A 195 -17.66 2.95 7.84
N GLY A 196 -17.53 2.20 8.94
CA GLY A 196 -17.39 0.74 8.93
C GLY A 196 -16.03 0.22 8.45
N LEU A 197 -15.06 1.10 8.15
CA LEU A 197 -13.70 0.71 7.82
C LEU A 197 -12.96 0.28 9.09
N GLN A 198 -12.50 -0.97 9.14
CA GLN A 198 -11.79 -1.54 10.28
C GLN A 198 -10.49 -2.19 9.83
N TYR A 199 -9.46 -2.09 10.67
CA TYR A 199 -8.15 -2.68 10.40
C TYR A 199 -7.88 -3.86 11.31
N THR A 200 -7.25 -4.89 10.74
CA THR A 200 -6.56 -5.91 11.51
C THR A 200 -5.14 -5.41 11.83
N TYR A 201 -4.71 -5.50 13.08
CA TYR A 201 -3.36 -5.07 13.48
C TYR A 201 -2.38 -6.23 13.65
N GLU A 202 -2.89 -7.47 13.70
CA GLU A 202 -2.14 -8.69 14.02
C GLU A 202 -2.77 -9.89 13.31
N LEU A 203 -1.95 -10.86 12.89
CA LEU A 203 -2.38 -12.11 12.26
C LEU A 203 -1.90 -13.32 13.05
#